data_AF-K1SY31-F1
#
_entry.id   AF-K1SY31-F1
#
_cell.length_a   1.000
_cell.length_b   1.000
_cell.length_c   1.000
_cell.angle_alpha   90.00
_cell.angle_beta   90.00
_cell.angle_gamma   90.00
#
_symmetry.space_group_name_H-M   'P 1'
#
loop_
_entity.id
_entity.type
_entity.pdbx_description
1 polymer ?
#
loop_
_entity_poly.entity_id
_entity_poly.type
_entity_poly.pdbx_seq_one_letter_code
_entity_poly.pdbx_strand_id
1 'polypeptide(L)' 'MASSFFYQGIGKGTISLSWTIIREVIFTVGATFFFGIYLGWGLIGIWAGLAIGRAAASILNYLYARYTIKGIRETLGN' A
#
# COMPACT_ATOMS: atom_id res chain seq x y z
N MET A 1 -0.67 -2.57 -8.14
CA MET A 1 -0.62 -1.37 -9.01
C MET A 1 -1.96 -1.03 -9.66
N ALA A 2 -2.79 -2.02 -10.03
CA ALA A 2 -4.09 -1.78 -10.70
C ALA A 2 -5.08 -0.85 -9.94
N SER A 3 -5.08 -0.87 -8.60
CA SER A 3 -6.03 -0.07 -7.82
C SER A 3 -5.72 1.45 -7.85
N SER A 4 -4.46 1.86 -8.01
CA SER A 4 -4.11 3.30 -8.06
C SER A 4 -4.63 4.00 -9.32
N PHE A 5 -4.70 3.29 -10.45
CA PHE A 5 -5.30 3.80 -11.69
C PHE A 5 -6.82 3.90 -11.58
N PHE A 6 -7.46 3.00 -10.83
CA PHE A 6 -8.90 3.06 -10.56
C PHE A 6 -9.27 4.31 -9.75
N TYR A 7 -8.54 4.61 -8.67
CA TYR A 7 -8.78 5.83 -7.88
C TYR A 7 -8.47 7.12 -8.65
N GLN A 8 -7.45 7.12 -9.50
CA GLN A 8 -7.17 8.26 -10.39
C GLN A 8 -8.24 8.41 -11.49
N GLY A 9 -8.78 7.30 -12.01
CA GLY A 9 -9.85 7.28 -13.01
C GLY A 9 -11.22 7.76 -12.48
N ILE A 10 -11.49 7.68 -11.18
CA ILE A 10 -12.71 8.20 -10.53
C ILE A 10 -12.52 9.64 -10.02
N GLY A 11 -11.39 10.30 -10.33
CA GLY A 11 -11.09 11.66 -9.89
C GLY A 11 -10.59 11.81 -8.45
N LYS A 12 -10.28 10.70 -7.75
CA LYS A 12 -9.75 10.68 -6.37
C LYS A 12 -8.24 10.41 -6.35
N GLY A 13 -7.48 11.15 -7.16
CA GLY A 13 -6.02 11.01 -7.28
C GLY A 13 -5.25 11.25 -5.97
N THR A 14 -5.77 12.10 -5.09
CA THR A 14 -5.19 12.35 -3.75
C THR A 14 -5.21 11.11 -2.85
N ILE A 15 -6.21 10.24 -2.99
CA ILE A 15 -6.27 8.96 -2.26
C ILE A 15 -5.20 7.99 -2.77
N SER A 16 -4.97 7.99 -4.09
CA SER A 16 -3.94 7.17 -4.73
C SER A 16 -2.52 7.59 -4.30
N LEU A 17 -2.28 8.90 -4.23
CA LEU A 17 -1.01 9.45 -3.75
C LEU A 17 -0.79 9.16 -2.26
N SER A 18 -1.83 9.34 -1.43
CA SER A 18 -1.75 9.05 0.02
C SER A 18 -1.40 7.58 0.29
N TRP A 19 -2.04 6.65 -0.43
CA TRP A 19 -1.70 5.22 -0.34
C TRP A 19 -0.28 4.91 -0.81
N THR A 20 0.23 5.65 -1.78
CA THR A 20 1.61 5.49 -2.25
C THR A 20 2.60 5.94 -1.18
N ILE A 21 2.35 7.07 -0.51
CA ILE A 21 3.17 7.57 0.60
C ILE A 21 3.14 6.59 1.77
N ILE A 22 1.96 6.10 2.15
CA ILE A 22 1.83 5.10 3.22
C ILE A 22 2.61 3.83 2.88
N ARG A 23 2.52 3.34 1.64
CA ARG A 23 3.29 2.15 1.23
C ARG A 23 4.79 2.41 1.31
N GLU A 24 5.29 3.45 0.67
CA GLU A 24 6.74 3.61 0.50
C GLU A 24 7.39 4.15 1.78
N VAL A 25 6.83 5.20 2.38
CA VAL A 25 7.46 5.90 3.51
C VAL A 25 7.19 5.19 4.84
N ILE A 26 5.98 4.66 5.06
CA ILE A 26 5.68 4.00 6.34
C ILE A 26 6.06 2.53 6.26
N PHE A 27 5.51 1.80 5.29
CA PHE A 27 5.70 0.36 5.22
C PHE A 27 7.08 -0.05 4.69
N THR A 28 7.52 0.47 3.53
CA THR A 28 8.78 0.04 2.92
C THR A 28 9.98 0.54 3.71
N VAL A 29 10.05 1.84 4.04
CA VAL A 29 11.18 2.42 4.82
C VAL A 29 11.17 1.90 6.27
N GLY A 30 10.01 1.81 6.91
CA GLY A 30 9.90 1.25 8.26
C GLY A 30 10.36 -0.22 8.33
N ALA A 31 9.94 -1.05 7.37
CA ALA A 31 10.35 -2.46 7.33
C ALA A 31 11.83 -2.63 6.96
N THR A 32 12.36 -1.86 6.01
CA THR A 32 13.80 -1.91 5.68
C THR A 32 14.67 -1.46 6.84
N PHE A 33 14.26 -0.44 7.60
CA PHE A 33 14.97 -0.02 8.81
C PHE A 33 14.93 -1.10 9.90
N PHE A 34 13.75 -1.68 10.15
CA PHE A 34 13.59 -2.72 11.16
C PHE A 34 14.39 -4.00 10.82
N PHE A 35 14.28 -4.51 9.59
CA PHE A 35 14.98 -5.73 9.20
C PHE A 35 16.46 -5.51 8.91
N GLY A 36 16.85 -4.36 8.35
CA GLY A 36 18.23 -4.07 8.00
C GLY A 36 19.08 -3.67 9.21
N ILE A 37 18.55 -2.78 10.07
CA ILE A 37 19.31 -2.19 11.18
C ILE A 37 18.99 -2.89 12.50
N TYR A 38 17.71 -3.06 12.86
CA TYR A 38 17.34 -3.62 14.17
C TYR A 38 17.63 -5.12 14.28
N LEU A 39 17.37 -5.90 13.22
CA LEU A 39 17.69 -7.33 13.16
C LEU A 39 19.14 -7.63 12.72
N GLY A 40 19.91 -6.61 12.32
CA GLY A 40 21.32 -6.77 11.94
C GLY A 40 21.56 -7.63 10.69
N TRP A 41 20.53 -7.92 9.89
CA TRP A 41 20.64 -8.74 8.67
C TRP A 41 21.32 -8.00 7.51
N GLY A 42 21.69 -6.73 7.69
CA GLY A 42 22.43 -5.94 6.71
C GLY A 42 21.69 -5.86 5.36
N LEU A 43 22.39 -6.16 4.26
CA LEU A 43 21.86 -6.05 2.90
C LEU A 43 20.65 -6.97 2.68
N ILE A 44 20.69 -8.20 3.19
CA ILE A 44 19.58 -9.17 3.06
C ILE A 44 18.35 -8.69 3.83
N GLY A 45 18.55 -8.09 5.00
CA GLY A 45 17.47 -7.48 5.79
C GLY A 45 16.77 -6.36 5.05
N ILE A 46 17.51 -5.53 4.31
CA ILE A 46 16.95 -4.47 3.49
C ILE A 46 16.10 -5.07 2.35
N TRP A 47 16.62 -6.03 1.59
CA TRP A 47 15.85 -6.64 0.50
C TRP A 47 14.60 -7.39 0.98
N ALA A 48 14.71 -8.13 2.08
CA ALA A 48 13.58 -8.83 2.69
C ALA A 48 12.54 -7.84 3.23
N GLY A 49 12.98 -6.79 3.94
CA GLY A 49 12.10 -5.74 4.46
C GLY A 49 11.36 -5.00 3.34
N LEU A 50 12.03 -4.73 2.21
CA LEU A 50 11.42 -4.11 1.04
C LEU A 50 10.32 -5.00 0.42
N ALA A 51 10.60 -6.29 0.25
CA ALA A 51 9.63 -7.24 -0.30
C ALA A 51 8.41 -7.41 0.61
N ILE A 52 8.64 -7.63 1.90
CA ILE A 52 7.59 -7.83 2.91
C ILE A 52 6.76 -6.55 3.09
N GLY A 53 7.41 -5.38 3.19
CA GLY A 53 6.73 -4.09 3.33
C GLY A 53 5.80 -3.80 2.16
N ARG A 54 6.25 -4.05 0.92
CA ARG A 54 5.42 -3.86 -0.28
C ARG A 54 4.29 -4.88 -0.38
N ALA A 55 4.53 -6.13 0.01
CA ALA A 55 3.49 -7.17 0.04
C ALA A 55 2.38 -6.82 1.05
N ALA A 56 2.75 -6.44 2.28
CA ALA A 56 1.82 -6.05 3.33
C ALA A 56 0.96 -4.83 2.93
N ALA A 57 1.60 -3.79 2.39
CA ALA A 57 0.88 -2.62 1.90
C ALA A 57 -0.05 -2.94 0.72
N SER A 58 0.32 -3.88 -0.14
CA SER A 58 -0.55 -4.31 -1.25
C SER A 58 -1.81 -5.02 -0.75
N ILE A 59 -1.71 -5.82 0.31
CA ILE A 59 -2.87 -6.49 0.93
C ILE A 59 -3.82 -5.44 1.51
N LEU A 60 -3.30 -4.48 2.29
CA LEU A 60 -4.11 -3.40 2.86
C LEU A 60 -4.81 -2.57 1.79
N ASN A 61 -4.09 -2.21 0.73
CA ASN A 61 -4.67 -1.46 -0.39
C ASN A 61 -5.78 -2.26 -1.09
N TYR A 62 -5.63 -3.58 -1.24
CA TYR A 62 -6.67 -4.44 -1.81
C TYR A 62 -7.93 -4.49 -0.94
N LEU A 63 -7.79 -4.60 0.38
CA LEU A 63 -8.92 -4.51 1.31
C LEU A 63 -9.65 -3.17 1.17
N TYR A 64 -8.91 -2.06 1.15
CA TYR A 64 -9.48 -0.72 1.04
C TYR A 64 -10.19 -0.49 -0.30
N ALA A 65 -9.61 -1.01 -1.39
CA ALA A 65 -10.23 -1.02 -2.71
C ALA A 65 -11.56 -1.78 -2.71
N ARG A 66 -11.61 -2.95 -2.05
CA ARG A 66 -12.84 -3.75 -1.95
C ARG A 66 -13.93 -3.04 -1.15
N TYR A 67 -13.58 -2.37 -0.05
CA TYR A 67 -14.51 -1.52 0.69
C TYR A 67 -15.05 -0.36 -0.16
N THR A 68 -14.18 0.31 -0.91
CA THR A 68 -14.57 1.41 -1.79
C THR A 68 -15.55 0.93 -2.88
N ILE A 69 -15.27 -0.20 -3.52
CA ILE A 69 -16.14 -0.78 -4.55
C ILE A 69 -17.51 -1.15 -3.96
N LYS A 70 -17.55 -1.66 -2.72
CA LYS A 70 -18.81 -2.01 -2.04
C LYS A 70 -19.68 -0.76 -1.79
N GLY A 71 -19.08 0.34 -1.32
CA GLY A 71 -19.79 1.61 -1.12
C GLY A 71 -20.28 2.25 -2.43
N ILE A 72 -19.50 2.13 -3.52
CA ILE A 72 -19.93 2.59 -4.85
C ILE A 72 -21.14 1.78 -5.35
N ARG A 73 -21.14 0.45 -5.13
CA ARG A 73 -22.25 -0.43 -5.51
C ARG A 73 -23.54 -0.12 -4.75
N GLU A 74 -23.46 0.26 -3.48
CA GLU A 74 -24.63 0.72 -2.69
C GLU A 74 -25.16 2.08 -3.14
N THR A 75 -24.29 2.96 -3.65
CA THR A 75 -24.69 4.29 -4.15
C THR A 75 -25.35 4.23 -5.53
N LEU A 76 -24.98 3.25 -6.37
CA LEU A 76 -25.56 3.02 -7.71
C LEU A 76 -26.81 2.12 -7.72
N GLY A 77 -27.13 1.48 -6.58
CA GLY A 77 -28.29 0.61 -6.42
C GLY A 77 -29.53 1.28 -5.82
N ASN A 78 -29.45 2.57 -5.49
CA ASN A 78 -30.57 3.46 -5.15
C ASN A 78 -30.71 4.53 -6.24
#